data_AF-A0A2V3JDA3-F1
#
_entry.id   AF-A0A2V3JDA3-F1
#
_cell.length_a   1.000
_cell.length_b   1.000
_cell.length_c   1.000
_cell.angle_alpha   90.00
_cell.angle_beta   90.00
_cell.angle_gamma   90.00
#
_symmetry.space_group_name_H-M   'P 1'
#
loop_
_entity.id
_entity.type
_entity.pdbx_description
1 polymer ?
#
loop_
_entity_poly.entity_id
_entity_poly.type
_entity_poly.pdbx_seq_one_letter_code
_entity_poly.pdbx_strand_id
1 'polypeptide(L)'
;MTFTPIRAILGGALIGLAAFWNARLNGLVTGVAGTLNSCLTLNQYAMSFVAGLISSTYLLQQLVDAFPDEDVLSLVSPNRLILSAILVGAGTRIGNGCTSGHGVCGLARLSFRSFVAVLTFIVVAMIVATLYPPANFVQKEMPPELSVPRLAVLLTLSLAVPPLFALLRASVAVRFSLGIIFGAGLIISGMWHPTKTLGFLRLPVPLPAPFEKTQAWDPSLLFVFVGALPVAFAGFQPILRGIKPLLAEKHSFPTVTNIDARLLLGSSMFGAGWGMIGVCPGPALVYGGRFPGVSVLMFLLSMLGGSLSAQVLLETIGV
;
A
#
# COMPACT_ATOMS: atom_id res chain seq x y z
N MET A 1 2.77 7.55 -22.87
CA MET A 1 2.03 6.96 -21.72
C MET A 1 2.02 5.46 -21.89
N THR A 2 2.91 4.75 -21.23
CA THR A 2 3.05 3.30 -21.40
C THR A 2 2.27 2.60 -20.30
N PHE A 3 1.09 2.12 -20.68
CA PHE A 3 0.35 1.16 -19.86
C PHE A 3 1.16 -0.13 -19.77
N THR A 4 1.46 -0.59 -18.55
CA THR A 4 2.34 -1.74 -18.29
C THR A 4 1.60 -2.86 -17.56
N PRO A 5 0.66 -3.57 -18.23
CA PRO A 5 -0.25 -4.53 -17.60
C PRO A 5 0.48 -5.69 -16.92
N ILE A 6 1.50 -6.25 -17.59
CA ILE A 6 2.22 -7.44 -17.12
C ILE A 6 2.95 -7.12 -15.82
N ARG A 7 3.67 -6.00 -15.76
CA ARG A 7 4.36 -5.54 -14.55
C ARG A 7 3.39 -5.26 -13.40
N ALA A 8 2.25 -4.65 -13.70
CA ALA A 8 1.20 -4.41 -12.71
C ALA A 8 0.69 -5.73 -12.11
N ILE A 9 0.36 -6.73 -12.95
CA ILE A 9 -0.08 -8.05 -12.49
C ILE A 9 1.01 -8.75 -11.66
N LEU A 10 2.25 -8.79 -12.15
CA LEU A 10 3.36 -9.46 -11.44
C LEU A 10 3.67 -8.81 -10.09
N GLY A 11 3.72 -7.47 -10.05
CA GLY A 11 3.93 -6.74 -8.81
C GLY A 11 2.75 -6.94 -7.84
N GLY A 12 1.52 -6.96 -8.36
CA GLY A 12 0.32 -7.33 -7.61
C GLY A 12 0.42 -8.74 -7.01
N ALA A 13 0.81 -9.73 -7.80
CA ALA A 13 0.99 -11.11 -7.35
C ALA A 13 1.99 -11.21 -6.18
N LEU A 14 3.11 -10.46 -6.23
CA LEU A 14 4.07 -10.39 -5.12
C LEU A 14 3.47 -9.75 -3.86
N ILE A 15 2.68 -8.68 -3.99
CA ILE A 15 1.94 -8.07 -2.86
C ILE A 15 0.97 -9.10 -2.25
N GLY A 16 0.23 -9.83 -3.10
CA GLY A 16 -0.67 -10.90 -2.68
C GLY A 16 0.07 -12.04 -1.98
N LEU A 17 1.25 -12.41 -2.47
CA LEU A 17 2.10 -13.45 -1.89
C LEU A 17 2.66 -13.03 -0.51
N ALA A 18 3.10 -11.78 -0.37
CA ALA A 18 3.49 -11.22 0.92
C ALA A 18 2.32 -11.20 1.93
N ALA A 19 1.11 -10.87 1.46
CA ALA A 19 -0.10 -10.93 2.28
C ALA A 19 -0.43 -12.35 2.74
N PHE A 20 -0.38 -13.32 1.82
CA PHE A 20 -0.56 -14.74 2.12
C PHE A 20 0.46 -15.23 3.15
N TRP A 21 1.75 -15.03 2.91
CA TRP A 21 2.78 -15.53 3.83
C TRP A 21 2.69 -14.88 5.21
N ASN A 22 2.37 -13.59 5.28
CA ASN A 22 2.19 -12.94 6.57
C ASN A 22 1.02 -13.55 7.35
N ALA A 23 -0.09 -13.86 6.66
CA ALA A 23 -1.22 -14.55 7.26
C ALA A 23 -0.85 -15.99 7.68
N ARG A 24 -0.22 -16.76 6.79
CA ARG A 24 0.13 -18.17 7.02
C ARG A 24 1.16 -18.37 8.13
N LEU A 25 2.16 -17.50 8.19
CA LEU A 25 3.28 -17.61 9.13
C LEU A 25 2.95 -16.92 10.44
N ASN A 26 2.52 -15.66 10.40
CA ASN A 26 2.34 -14.84 11.61
C ASN A 26 0.89 -14.76 12.10
N GLY A 27 -0.08 -15.27 11.34
CA GLY A 27 -1.49 -15.16 11.70
C GLY A 27 -2.07 -13.76 11.57
N LEU A 28 -1.38 -12.84 10.87
CA LEU A 28 -1.76 -11.42 10.78
C LEU A 28 -2.18 -11.00 9.37
N VAL A 29 -3.04 -9.98 9.31
CA VAL A 29 -3.33 -9.24 8.08
C VAL A 29 -2.18 -8.28 7.75
N THR A 30 -1.81 -8.18 6.47
CA THR A 30 -0.80 -7.20 6.01
C THR A 30 -1.43 -5.84 5.77
N GLY A 31 -1.34 -4.95 6.76
CA GLY A 31 -1.76 -3.55 6.67
C GLY A 31 -0.62 -2.61 7.01
N VAL A 32 -0.03 -1.95 6.01
CA VAL A 32 1.19 -1.12 6.19
C VAL A 32 0.95 0.04 7.15
N ALA A 33 -0.22 0.67 7.12
CA ALA A 33 -0.57 1.75 8.04
C ALA A 33 -0.64 1.26 9.50
N GLY A 34 -1.24 0.09 9.72
CA GLY A 34 -1.28 -0.55 11.04
C GLY A 34 0.13 -0.92 11.52
N THR A 35 0.97 -1.45 10.63
CA THR A 35 2.37 -1.74 10.93
C THR A 35 3.15 -0.49 11.31
N LEU A 36 2.98 0.63 10.59
CA LEU A 36 3.61 1.91 10.95
C LEU A 36 3.17 2.39 12.33
N ASN A 37 1.88 2.29 12.66
CA ASN A 37 1.39 2.63 13.99
C ASN A 37 1.99 1.72 15.08
N SER A 38 2.17 0.43 14.81
CA SER A 38 2.85 -0.49 15.72
C SER A 38 4.35 -0.17 15.93
N CYS A 39 4.99 0.55 15.03
CA CYS A 39 6.35 1.04 15.26
C CYS A 39 6.42 2.07 16.40
N LEU A 40 5.34 2.84 16.64
CA LEU A 40 5.29 3.81 17.74
C LEU A 40 5.36 3.14 19.12
N THR A 41 4.91 1.89 19.22
CA THR A 41 5.02 1.08 20.43
C THR A 41 6.29 0.22 20.43
N LEU A 42 7.30 0.58 19.61
CA LEU A 42 8.59 -0.11 19.46
C LEU A 42 8.45 -1.62 19.17
N ASN A 43 7.40 -2.01 18.43
CA ASN A 43 7.19 -3.42 18.08
C ASN A 43 8.26 -3.87 17.07
N GLN A 44 9.17 -4.75 17.50
CA GLN A 44 10.28 -5.25 16.68
C GLN A 44 9.84 -5.93 15.36
N TYR A 45 8.67 -6.59 15.34
CA TYR A 45 8.13 -7.24 14.14
C TYR A 45 7.59 -6.23 13.14
N ALA A 46 7.04 -5.12 13.64
CA ALA A 46 6.60 -4.01 12.80
C ALA A 46 7.78 -3.24 12.22
N MET A 47 8.77 -2.91 13.06
CA MET A 47 9.99 -2.22 12.64
C MET A 47 10.77 -3.04 11.61
N SER A 48 10.88 -4.37 11.79
CA SER A 48 11.54 -5.24 10.80
C SER A 48 10.79 -5.31 9.47
N PHE A 49 9.46 -5.34 9.47
CA PHE A 49 8.69 -5.26 8.22
C PHE A 49 8.89 -3.91 7.50
N VAL A 50 8.86 -2.79 8.25
CA VAL A 50 9.12 -1.46 7.69
C VAL A 50 10.55 -1.33 7.18
N ALA A 51 11.54 -1.84 7.92
CA ALA A 51 12.92 -1.90 7.47
C ALA A 51 13.05 -2.71 6.17
N GLY A 52 12.39 -3.86 6.07
CA GLY A 52 12.36 -4.66 4.84
C GLY A 52 11.75 -3.91 3.66
N LEU A 53 10.66 -3.16 3.87
CA LEU A 53 10.06 -2.30 2.84
C LEU A 53 11.04 -1.24 2.33
N ILE A 54 11.72 -0.54 3.23
CA ILE A 54 12.70 0.50 2.87
C ILE A 54 13.91 -0.14 2.17
N SER A 55 14.43 -1.26 2.70
CA SER A 55 15.57 -1.99 2.14
C SER A 55 15.27 -2.58 0.76
N SER A 56 14.01 -2.88 0.44
CA SER A 56 13.61 -3.40 -0.88
C SER A 56 14.07 -2.49 -2.02
N THR A 57 14.07 -1.17 -1.80
CA THR A 57 14.50 -0.18 -2.77
C THR A 57 15.98 -0.32 -3.11
N TYR A 58 16.85 -0.46 -2.10
CA TYR A 58 18.29 -0.65 -2.31
C TYR A 58 18.63 -1.99 -2.97
N LEU A 59 17.85 -3.04 -2.68
CA LEU A 59 18.05 -4.36 -3.27
C LEU A 59 17.59 -4.41 -4.74
N LEU A 60 16.51 -3.70 -5.06
CA LEU A 60 15.90 -3.76 -6.39
C LEU A 60 16.34 -2.66 -7.33
N GLN A 61 16.96 -1.58 -6.87
CA GLN A 61 17.52 -0.55 -7.77
C GLN A 61 18.56 -1.13 -8.74
N GLN A 62 19.24 -2.21 -8.38
CA GLN A 62 20.17 -2.91 -9.27
C GLN A 62 19.48 -3.87 -10.25
N LEU A 63 18.24 -4.26 -9.93
CA LEU A 63 17.48 -5.28 -10.66
C LEU A 63 16.43 -4.66 -11.58
N VAL A 64 15.92 -3.49 -11.23
CA VAL A 64 14.86 -2.77 -11.93
C VAL A 64 15.31 -1.34 -12.18
N ASP A 65 15.39 -0.94 -13.43
CA ASP A 65 15.68 0.45 -13.82
C ASP A 65 14.50 1.40 -13.50
N ALA A 66 13.60 1.06 -12.58
CA ALA A 66 12.33 1.76 -12.36
C ALA A 66 12.43 3.07 -11.57
N PHE A 67 13.62 3.47 -11.14
CA PHE A 67 13.81 4.62 -10.26
C PHE A 67 14.05 5.89 -11.10
N PRO A 68 13.21 6.93 -10.95
CA PRO A 68 13.49 8.22 -11.57
C PRO A 68 14.74 8.84 -10.93
N ASP A 69 15.25 9.88 -11.56
CA ASP A 69 16.42 10.64 -11.10
C ASP A 69 16.06 11.76 -10.12
N GLU A 70 14.76 12.09 -10.01
CA GLU A 70 14.27 13.25 -9.27
C GLU A 70 13.20 12.92 -8.23
N ASP A 71 13.20 13.69 -7.14
CA ASP A 71 12.21 13.60 -6.07
C ASP A 71 10.91 14.33 -6.46
N VAL A 72 9.96 13.59 -7.05
CA VAL A 72 8.62 14.07 -7.41
C VAL A 72 7.79 14.55 -6.22
N LEU A 73 8.00 14.04 -5.00
CA LEU A 73 7.28 14.55 -3.81
C LEU A 73 7.72 15.98 -3.45
N SER A 74 8.95 16.38 -3.77
CA SER A 74 9.42 17.76 -3.59
C SER A 74 8.70 18.78 -4.48
N LEU A 75 8.06 18.32 -5.56
CA LEU A 75 7.27 19.17 -6.46
C LEU A 75 5.86 19.47 -5.94
N VAL A 76 5.42 18.78 -4.88
CA VAL A 76 4.13 19.00 -4.21
C VAL A 76 4.27 20.16 -3.23
N SER A 77 3.32 21.10 -3.21
CA SER A 77 3.33 22.15 -2.19
C SER A 77 3.29 21.55 -0.77
N PRO A 78 4.10 22.05 0.18
CA PRO A 78 4.17 21.49 1.53
C PRO A 78 2.81 21.40 2.23
N ASN A 79 1.95 22.41 2.06
CA ASN A 79 0.62 22.44 2.65
C ASN A 79 -0.27 21.30 2.15
N ARG A 80 -0.22 21.01 0.84
CA ARG A 80 -0.97 19.91 0.24
C ARG A 80 -0.43 18.57 0.73
N LEU A 81 0.89 18.44 0.82
CA LEU A 81 1.56 17.24 1.30
C LEU A 81 1.16 16.92 2.75
N ILE A 82 1.28 17.89 3.66
CA ILE A 82 0.90 17.77 5.08
C ILE A 82 -0.58 17.43 5.21
N LEU A 83 -1.48 18.16 4.53
CA LEU A 83 -2.91 17.92 4.59
C LEU A 83 -3.27 16.51 4.12
N SER A 84 -2.71 16.08 2.99
CA SER A 84 -2.94 14.74 2.47
C SER A 84 -2.46 13.66 3.43
N ALA A 85 -1.30 13.87 4.06
CA ALA A 85 -0.71 12.94 5.00
C ALA A 85 -1.55 12.80 6.28
N ILE A 86 -1.99 13.92 6.87
CA ILE A 86 -2.86 13.93 8.05
C ILE A 86 -4.17 13.18 7.74
N LEU A 87 -4.79 13.45 6.59
CA LEU A 87 -6.02 12.78 6.16
C LEU A 87 -5.84 11.28 5.94
N VAL A 88 -4.73 10.87 5.30
CA VAL A 88 -4.36 9.46 5.15
C VAL A 88 -4.19 8.83 6.54
N GLY A 89 -3.40 9.44 7.43
CA GLY A 89 -3.13 8.94 8.77
C GLY A 89 -4.39 8.76 9.59
N ALA A 90 -5.16 9.85 9.75
CA ALA A 90 -6.42 9.84 10.47
C ALA A 90 -7.43 8.87 9.86
N GLY A 91 -7.58 8.87 8.54
CA GLY A 91 -8.47 7.96 7.82
C GLY A 91 -8.12 6.49 8.04
N THR A 92 -6.83 6.13 7.99
CA THR A 92 -6.41 4.75 8.26
C THR A 92 -6.67 4.31 9.70
N ARG A 93 -6.57 5.23 10.67
CA ARG A 93 -6.86 4.95 12.07
C ARG A 93 -8.37 4.77 12.30
N ILE A 94 -9.19 5.72 11.83
CA ILE A 94 -10.65 5.70 12.00
C ILE A 94 -11.29 4.53 11.25
N GLY A 95 -10.82 4.25 10.03
CA GLY A 95 -11.33 3.13 9.21
C GLY A 95 -10.83 1.76 9.68
N ASN A 96 -9.81 1.72 10.54
CA ASN A 96 -9.07 0.52 10.95
C ASN A 96 -8.46 -0.27 9.77
N GLY A 97 -7.83 0.45 8.84
CA GLY A 97 -7.20 -0.18 7.69
C GLY A 97 -6.73 0.79 6.61
N CYS A 98 -6.03 0.25 5.62
CA CYS A 98 -5.57 0.97 4.42
C CYS A 98 -5.80 0.10 3.18
N THR A 99 -5.31 0.52 2.01
CA THR A 99 -5.46 -0.22 0.74
C THR A 99 -4.99 -1.68 0.81
N SER A 100 -3.87 -1.99 1.50
CA SER A 100 -3.42 -3.39 1.64
C SER A 100 -4.23 -4.19 2.66
N GLY A 101 -4.72 -3.53 3.72
CA GLY A 101 -5.56 -4.17 4.74
C GLY A 101 -6.98 -4.48 4.24
N HIS A 102 -7.68 -3.48 3.69
CA HIS A 102 -9.04 -3.65 3.16
C HIS A 102 -9.05 -4.16 1.72
N GLY A 103 -8.24 -3.57 0.84
CA GLY A 103 -8.20 -3.91 -0.57
C GLY A 103 -7.65 -5.30 -0.83
N VAL A 104 -6.43 -5.61 -0.36
CA VAL A 104 -5.83 -6.93 -0.66
C VAL A 104 -6.34 -7.99 0.33
N CYS A 105 -6.05 -7.83 1.62
CA CYS A 105 -6.36 -8.87 2.60
C CYS A 105 -7.86 -8.95 2.94
N GLY A 106 -8.58 -7.82 2.93
CA GLY A 106 -10.01 -7.76 3.23
C GLY A 106 -10.86 -8.42 2.15
N LEU A 107 -10.63 -8.06 0.89
CA LEU A 107 -11.32 -8.67 -0.26
C LEU A 107 -10.95 -10.15 -0.43
N ALA A 108 -9.68 -10.53 -0.24
CA ALA A 108 -9.26 -11.94 -0.30
C ALA A 108 -9.95 -12.83 0.75
N ARG A 109 -10.41 -12.23 1.86
CA ARG A 109 -11.19 -12.90 2.91
C ARG A 109 -12.71 -12.77 2.73
N LEU A 110 -13.17 -12.21 1.61
CA LEU A 110 -14.59 -11.99 1.31
C LEU A 110 -15.31 -11.10 2.35
N SER A 111 -14.60 -10.14 2.93
CA SER A 111 -15.18 -9.22 3.92
C SER A 111 -16.02 -8.13 3.24
N PHE A 112 -17.34 -8.17 3.44
CA PHE A 112 -18.26 -7.13 2.93
C PHE A 112 -17.92 -5.74 3.49
N ARG A 113 -17.54 -5.65 4.78
CA ARG A 113 -17.01 -4.43 5.39
C ARG A 113 -15.85 -3.84 4.59
N SER A 114 -14.90 -4.70 4.19
CA SER A 114 -13.74 -4.25 3.41
C SER A 114 -14.10 -3.85 1.98
N PHE A 115 -15.07 -4.52 1.36
CA PHE A 115 -15.60 -4.14 0.06
C PHE A 115 -16.19 -2.72 0.07
N VAL A 116 -17.02 -2.41 1.07
CA VAL A 116 -17.60 -1.06 1.23
C VAL A 116 -16.52 -0.01 1.49
N ALA A 117 -15.52 -0.31 2.32
CA ALA A 117 -14.39 0.57 2.55
C ALA A 117 -13.64 0.89 1.24
N VAL A 118 -13.34 -0.15 0.45
CA VAL A 118 -12.63 -0.03 -0.84
C VAL A 118 -13.40 0.83 -1.83
N LEU A 119 -14.70 0.57 -1.99
CA LEU A 119 -15.53 1.37 -2.87
C LEU A 119 -15.54 2.84 -2.43
N THR A 120 -15.70 3.08 -1.13
CA THR A 120 -15.77 4.43 -0.56
C THR A 120 -14.47 5.20 -0.82
N PHE A 121 -13.32 4.64 -0.45
CA PHE A 121 -12.06 5.38 -0.61
C PHE A 121 -11.65 5.53 -2.07
N ILE A 122 -11.99 4.57 -2.96
CA ILE A 122 -11.71 4.70 -4.40
C ILE A 122 -12.55 5.83 -5.01
N VAL A 123 -13.86 5.85 -4.72
CA VAL A 123 -14.76 6.90 -5.23
C VAL A 123 -14.32 8.28 -4.76
N VAL A 124 -14.07 8.45 -3.47
CA VAL A 124 -13.61 9.74 -2.93
C VAL A 124 -12.26 10.15 -3.51
N ALA A 125 -11.32 9.21 -3.65
CA ALA A 125 -10.02 9.48 -4.24
C ALA A 125 -10.12 9.91 -5.71
N MET A 126 -11.01 9.28 -6.49
CA MET A 126 -11.24 9.68 -7.88
C MET A 126 -11.82 11.10 -7.98
N ILE A 127 -12.78 11.45 -7.11
CA ILE A 127 -13.35 12.79 -7.04
C ILE A 127 -12.25 13.81 -6.70
N VAL A 128 -11.49 13.58 -5.62
CA VAL A 128 -10.46 14.52 -5.17
C VAL A 128 -9.31 14.64 -6.14
N ALA A 129 -8.83 13.54 -6.72
CA ALA A 129 -7.76 13.57 -7.73
C ALA A 129 -8.16 14.33 -8.99
N THR A 130 -9.45 14.32 -9.33
CA THR A 130 -9.99 15.02 -10.49
C THR A 130 -10.22 16.51 -10.21
N LEU A 131 -10.77 16.86 -9.04
CA LEU A 131 -11.07 18.24 -8.67
C LEU A 131 -9.85 19.02 -8.19
N TYR A 132 -8.85 18.36 -7.61
CA TYR A 132 -7.67 19.02 -7.04
C TYR A 132 -6.37 18.43 -7.59
N PRO A 133 -6.14 18.48 -8.92
CA PRO A 133 -4.94 17.91 -9.52
C PRO A 133 -3.69 18.64 -9.03
N PRO A 134 -2.56 17.94 -8.83
CA PRO A 134 -1.31 18.59 -8.50
C PRO A 134 -0.69 19.23 -9.75
N ALA A 135 -0.25 20.48 -9.63
CA ALA A 135 0.03 21.38 -10.75
C ALA A 135 1.20 20.95 -11.66
N ASN A 136 2.11 20.07 -11.21
CA ASN A 136 3.37 19.77 -11.91
C ASN A 136 3.67 18.27 -12.05
N PHE A 137 2.66 17.40 -12.08
CA PHE A 137 2.89 15.95 -12.17
C PHE A 137 3.02 15.50 -13.63
N VAL A 138 4.23 15.59 -14.17
CA VAL A 138 4.57 14.94 -15.44
C VAL A 138 4.68 13.44 -15.19
N GLN A 139 3.89 12.65 -15.92
CA GLN A 139 4.01 11.19 -15.88
C GLN A 139 5.30 10.78 -16.61
N LYS A 140 6.33 10.39 -15.84
CA LYS A 140 7.55 9.80 -16.42
C LYS A 140 7.23 8.38 -16.91
N GLU A 141 7.73 8.04 -18.10
CA GLU A 141 7.60 6.69 -18.64
C GLU A 141 8.43 5.73 -17.80
N MET A 142 7.84 4.57 -17.51
CA MET A 142 8.54 3.53 -16.77
C MET A 142 9.39 2.74 -17.79
N PRO A 143 10.67 2.49 -17.51
CA PRO A 143 11.55 1.78 -18.44
C PRO A 143 11.06 0.36 -18.74
N PRO A 144 11.61 -0.28 -19.79
CA PRO A 144 11.05 -1.49 -20.38
C PRO A 144 10.97 -2.69 -19.42
N GLU A 145 10.33 -3.76 -19.90
CA GLU A 145 9.99 -4.96 -19.14
C GLU A 145 11.17 -5.55 -18.35
N LEU A 146 10.88 -5.99 -17.12
CA LEU A 146 11.85 -6.71 -16.30
C LEU A 146 12.23 -8.02 -17.00
N SER A 147 13.52 -8.30 -17.16
CA SER A 147 13.95 -9.53 -17.82
C SER A 147 13.42 -10.77 -17.08
N VAL A 148 12.93 -11.74 -17.85
CA VAL A 148 12.42 -13.04 -17.35
C VAL A 148 13.32 -13.68 -16.27
N PRO A 149 14.66 -13.75 -16.43
CA PRO A 149 15.51 -14.34 -15.39
C PRO A 149 15.48 -13.57 -14.06
N ARG A 150 15.47 -12.23 -14.08
CA ARG A 150 15.40 -11.42 -12.85
C ARG A 150 14.06 -11.63 -12.13
N LEU A 151 12.96 -11.73 -12.89
CA LEU A 151 11.65 -12.03 -12.34
C LEU A 151 11.60 -13.45 -11.72
N ALA A 152 12.17 -14.45 -12.39
CA ALA A 152 12.19 -15.83 -11.90
C ALA A 152 12.96 -15.95 -10.57
N VAL A 153 14.10 -15.25 -10.44
CA VAL A 153 14.85 -15.17 -9.17
C VAL A 153 13.98 -14.56 -8.07
N LEU A 154 13.31 -13.43 -8.32
CA LEU A 154 12.46 -12.77 -7.33
C LEU A 154 11.29 -13.64 -6.87
N LEU A 155 10.63 -14.33 -7.80
CA LEU A 155 9.55 -15.26 -7.46
C LEU A 155 10.05 -16.45 -6.64
N THR A 156 11.19 -17.02 -7.03
CA THR A 156 11.82 -18.15 -6.31
C THR A 156 12.18 -17.76 -4.88
N LEU A 157 12.85 -16.60 -4.69
CA LEU A 157 13.17 -16.08 -3.36
C LEU A 157 11.92 -15.78 -2.54
N SER A 158 10.88 -15.21 -3.16
CA SER A 158 9.63 -14.90 -2.47
C SER A 158 8.86 -16.14 -1.99
N LEU A 159 9.05 -17.28 -2.65
CA LEU A 159 8.46 -18.57 -2.27
C LEU A 159 9.32 -19.33 -1.26
N ALA A 160 10.65 -19.24 -1.34
CA ALA A 160 11.57 -20.03 -0.52
C ALA A 160 12.00 -19.36 0.79
N VAL A 161 12.23 -18.04 0.80
CA VAL A 161 12.86 -17.34 1.93
C VAL A 161 11.95 -17.23 3.16
N PRO A 162 10.68 -16.79 3.06
CA PRO A 162 9.80 -16.73 4.23
C PRO A 162 9.61 -18.07 4.95
N PRO A 163 9.31 -19.20 4.27
CA PRO A 163 9.17 -20.49 4.96
C PRO A 163 10.52 -20.99 5.51
N LEU A 164 11.65 -20.74 4.84
CA LEU A 164 12.96 -21.10 5.37
C LEU A 164 13.25 -20.39 6.71
N PHE A 165 13.03 -19.08 6.80
CA PHE A 165 13.19 -18.37 8.08
C PHE A 165 12.15 -18.79 9.12
N ALA A 166 10.95 -19.19 8.71
CA ALA A 166 9.95 -19.74 9.62
C ALA A 166 10.37 -21.11 10.20
N LEU A 167 11.01 -21.97 9.40
CA LEU A 167 11.58 -23.24 9.87
C LEU A 167 12.68 -23.00 10.92
N LEU A 168 13.48 -21.95 10.75
CA LEU A 168 14.49 -21.51 11.71
C LEU A 168 13.90 -20.74 12.91
N ARG A 169 12.56 -20.57 12.99
CA ARG A 169 11.85 -19.76 13.99
C ARG A 169 12.37 -18.30 14.11
N ALA A 170 12.94 -17.77 13.03
CA ALA A 170 13.48 -16.42 12.97
C ALA A 170 12.39 -15.39 12.65
N SER A 171 11.44 -15.16 13.56
CA SER A 171 10.24 -14.34 13.32
C SER A 171 10.53 -12.91 12.85
N VAL A 172 11.64 -12.30 13.31
CA VAL A 172 12.10 -10.98 12.84
C VAL A 172 12.57 -11.03 11.38
N ALA A 173 13.35 -12.06 11.02
CA ALA A 173 13.80 -12.26 9.63
C ALA A 173 12.64 -12.57 8.68
N VAL A 174 11.63 -13.31 9.15
CA VAL A 174 10.38 -13.52 8.41
C VAL A 174 9.73 -12.18 8.09
N ARG A 175 9.50 -11.33 9.10
CA ARG A 175 8.87 -10.00 8.89
C ARG A 175 9.66 -9.11 7.96
N PHE A 176 10.98 -9.10 8.10
CA PHE A 176 11.87 -8.38 7.22
C PHE A 176 11.76 -8.87 5.76
N SER A 177 11.80 -10.20 5.54
CA SER A 177 11.64 -10.79 4.21
C SER A 177 10.29 -10.47 3.57
N LEU A 178 9.21 -10.46 4.37
CA LEU A 178 7.87 -10.08 3.90
C LEU A 178 7.79 -8.60 3.51
N GLY A 179 8.49 -7.73 4.25
CA GLY A 179 8.66 -6.32 3.90
C GLY A 179 9.35 -6.16 2.54
N ILE A 180 10.43 -6.93 2.30
CA ILE A 180 11.14 -6.93 1.02
C ILE A 180 10.21 -7.38 -0.12
N ILE A 181 9.49 -8.50 0.04
CA ILE A 181 8.60 -9.03 -1.01
C ILE A 181 7.47 -8.03 -1.32
N PHE A 182 6.87 -7.41 -0.29
CA PHE A 182 5.83 -6.41 -0.47
C PHE A 182 6.36 -5.17 -1.19
N GLY A 183 7.54 -4.68 -0.78
CA GLY A 183 8.21 -3.55 -1.43
C GLY A 183 8.61 -3.86 -2.87
N ALA A 184 9.06 -5.08 -3.15
CA ALA A 184 9.33 -5.58 -4.49
C ALA A 184 8.10 -5.51 -5.39
N GLY A 185 6.94 -5.95 -4.87
CA GLY A 185 5.69 -5.85 -5.58
C GLY A 185 5.29 -4.40 -5.90
N LEU A 186 5.52 -3.46 -4.97
CA LEU A 186 5.29 -2.03 -5.21
C LEU A 186 6.24 -1.44 -6.27
N ILE A 187 7.52 -1.83 -6.26
CA ILE A 187 8.53 -1.38 -7.22
C ILE A 187 8.23 -1.92 -8.63
N ILE A 188 7.97 -3.23 -8.74
CA ILE A 188 7.69 -3.89 -10.02
C ILE A 188 6.41 -3.36 -10.66
N SER A 189 5.34 -3.21 -9.86
CA SER A 189 4.06 -2.66 -10.34
C SER A 189 4.12 -1.18 -10.66
N GLY A 190 5.14 -0.46 -10.17
CA GLY A 190 5.26 0.98 -10.33
C GLY A 190 4.37 1.80 -9.37
N MET A 191 3.59 1.15 -8.51
CA MET A 191 2.66 1.82 -7.57
C MET A 191 3.36 2.54 -6.42
N TRP A 192 4.67 2.38 -6.29
CA TRP A 192 5.48 3.21 -5.41
C TRP A 192 5.59 4.67 -5.91
N HIS A 193 5.34 4.92 -7.21
CA HIS A 193 5.41 6.24 -7.82
C HIS A 193 4.02 6.95 -7.79
N PRO A 194 3.91 8.20 -7.29
CA PRO A 194 2.60 8.84 -7.13
C PRO A 194 1.87 9.10 -8.45
N THR A 195 2.61 9.39 -9.53
CA THR A 195 2.02 9.66 -10.86
C THR A 195 1.26 8.47 -11.42
N LYS A 196 1.69 7.23 -11.14
CA LYS A 196 1.03 6.01 -11.60
C LYS A 196 -0.32 5.83 -10.92
N THR A 197 -0.34 6.08 -9.61
CA THR A 197 -1.56 6.03 -8.82
C THR A 197 -2.56 7.13 -9.23
N LEU A 198 -2.10 8.37 -9.39
CA LEU A 198 -2.94 9.47 -9.87
C LEU A 198 -3.42 9.25 -11.31
N GLY A 199 -2.62 8.60 -12.15
CA GLY A 199 -3.00 8.23 -13.53
C GLY A 199 -4.24 7.34 -13.57
N PHE A 200 -4.41 6.47 -12.58
CA PHE A 200 -5.62 5.67 -12.39
C PHE A 200 -6.77 6.47 -11.77
N LEU A 201 -6.50 7.30 -10.76
CA LEU A 201 -7.57 8.00 -10.02
C LEU A 201 -8.23 9.13 -10.81
N ARG A 202 -7.51 9.71 -11.77
CA ARG A 202 -8.06 10.78 -12.62
C ARG A 202 -8.84 10.16 -13.78
N LEU A 203 -10.14 9.95 -13.59
CA LEU A 203 -11.01 9.38 -14.62
C LEU A 203 -11.04 10.26 -15.89
N PRO A 204 -11.14 9.66 -17.09
CA PRO A 204 -11.27 10.40 -18.35
C PRO A 204 -12.72 10.91 -18.52
N VAL A 205 -13.17 11.76 -17.59
CA VAL A 205 -14.49 12.40 -17.66
C VAL A 205 -14.33 13.76 -18.36
N PRO A 206 -15.15 14.08 -19.38
CA PRO A 206 -15.16 15.41 -19.96
C PRO A 206 -15.68 16.41 -18.92
N LEU A 207 -14.79 17.23 -18.37
CA LEU A 207 -15.12 18.28 -17.41
C LEU A 207 -14.82 19.65 -18.02
N PRO A 208 -15.63 20.68 -17.70
CA PRO A 208 -15.35 22.04 -18.14
C PRO A 208 -14.04 22.55 -17.53
N ALA A 209 -13.39 23.48 -18.23
CA ALA A 209 -12.25 24.21 -17.69
C ALA A 209 -12.60 24.79 -16.29
N PRO A 210 -11.69 24.73 -15.30
CA PRO A 210 -10.28 24.34 -15.37
C PRO A 210 -9.99 22.85 -15.10
N PHE A 211 -11.01 22.00 -14.98
CA PHE A 211 -10.87 20.59 -14.59
C PHE A 211 -10.65 19.65 -15.79
N GLU A 212 -10.46 20.21 -16.98
CA GLU A 212 -10.22 19.46 -18.21
C GLU A 212 -8.97 18.59 -18.07
N LYS A 213 -9.10 17.33 -18.46
CA LYS A 213 -8.01 16.36 -18.38
C LYS A 213 -7.26 16.32 -19.71
N THR A 214 -6.03 16.81 -19.72
CA THR A 214 -5.13 16.77 -20.90
C THR A 214 -4.38 15.43 -21.06
N GLN A 215 -4.61 14.47 -20.16
CA GLN A 215 -3.80 13.25 -20.04
C GLN A 215 -4.68 11.98 -20.18
N ALA A 216 -4.23 10.99 -20.95
CA ALA A 216 -4.88 9.67 -21.00
C ALA A 216 -4.94 8.97 -19.62
N TRP A 217 -5.84 8.00 -19.48
CA TRP A 217 -6.08 7.27 -18.24
C TRP A 217 -5.18 6.02 -18.16
N ASP A 218 -4.59 5.76 -16.99
CA ASP A 218 -3.71 4.60 -16.77
C ASP A 218 -4.41 3.54 -15.89
N PRO A 219 -4.85 2.39 -16.46
CA PRO A 219 -5.53 1.34 -15.71
C PRO A 219 -4.60 0.47 -14.85
N SER A 220 -3.31 0.79 -14.71
CA SER A 220 -2.33 -0.06 -14.02
C SER A 220 -2.74 -0.47 -12.60
N LEU A 221 -3.39 0.41 -11.81
CA LEU A 221 -3.81 0.04 -10.45
C LEU A 221 -4.84 -1.10 -10.43
N LEU A 222 -5.76 -1.13 -11.39
CA LEU A 222 -6.71 -2.24 -11.54
C LEU A 222 -5.97 -3.55 -11.79
N PHE A 223 -4.97 -3.53 -12.66
CA PHE A 223 -4.16 -4.71 -12.98
C PHE A 223 -3.31 -5.20 -11.80
N VAL A 224 -2.90 -4.31 -10.89
CA VAL A 224 -2.29 -4.69 -9.60
C VAL A 224 -3.26 -5.48 -8.75
N PHE A 225 -4.52 -5.06 -8.65
CA PHE A 225 -5.55 -5.83 -7.93
C PHE A 225 -5.85 -7.17 -8.62
N VAL A 226 -5.88 -7.21 -9.95
CA VAL A 226 -6.04 -8.45 -10.73
C VAL A 226 -4.91 -9.45 -10.45
N GLY A 227 -3.68 -8.99 -10.23
CA GLY A 227 -2.58 -9.86 -9.81
C GLY A 227 -2.60 -10.24 -8.33
N ALA A 228 -2.91 -9.28 -7.45
CA ALA A 228 -2.83 -9.47 -6.01
C ALA A 228 -3.97 -10.33 -5.44
N LEU A 229 -5.20 -10.11 -5.91
CA LEU A 229 -6.39 -10.73 -5.32
C LEU A 229 -6.45 -12.24 -5.53
N PRO A 230 -6.19 -12.82 -6.71
CA PRO A 230 -6.22 -14.27 -6.87
C PRO A 230 -5.19 -14.99 -6.00
N VAL A 231 -3.97 -14.45 -5.92
CA VAL A 231 -2.89 -15.01 -5.08
C VAL A 231 -3.25 -14.94 -3.60
N ALA A 232 -3.68 -13.76 -3.14
CA ALA A 232 -4.12 -13.59 -1.76
C ALA A 232 -5.33 -14.48 -1.46
N PHE A 233 -6.35 -14.49 -2.32
CA PHE A 233 -7.56 -15.29 -2.17
C PHE A 233 -7.22 -16.78 -2.02
N ALA A 234 -6.47 -17.34 -2.96
CA ALA A 234 -6.04 -18.74 -2.92
C ALA A 234 -5.25 -19.05 -1.64
N GLY A 235 -4.44 -18.11 -1.15
CA GLY A 235 -3.70 -18.24 0.10
C GLY A 235 -4.56 -18.14 1.37
N PHE A 236 -5.57 -17.28 1.38
CA PHE A 236 -6.46 -17.08 2.52
C PHE A 236 -7.50 -18.21 2.66
N GLN A 237 -7.98 -18.82 1.56
CA GLN A 237 -9.03 -19.85 1.66
C GLN A 237 -8.67 -21.04 2.57
N PRO A 238 -7.47 -21.65 2.48
CA PRO A 238 -7.06 -22.72 3.39
C PRO A 238 -6.96 -22.26 4.85
N ILE A 239 -6.52 -21.02 5.08
CA ILE A 239 -6.41 -20.42 6.42
C ILE A 239 -7.80 -20.25 7.04
N LEU A 240 -8.76 -19.76 6.26
CA LEU A 240 -10.16 -19.59 6.69
C LEU A 240 -10.85 -20.94 6.97
N ARG A 241 -10.35 -22.05 6.39
CA ARG A 241 -10.80 -23.43 6.68
C ARG A 241 -10.18 -24.04 7.93
N GLY A 242 -9.37 -23.29 8.70
CA GLY A 242 -8.88 -23.72 10.02
C GLY A 242 -7.41 -24.13 10.08
N ILE A 243 -6.63 -23.92 9.01
CA ILE A 243 -5.16 -24.07 9.11
C ILE A 243 -4.64 -23.06 10.15
N LYS A 244 -3.88 -23.54 11.14
CA LYS A 244 -3.26 -22.70 12.19
C LYS A 244 -1.99 -21.99 11.69
N PRO A 245 -1.63 -20.81 12.23
CA PRO A 245 -0.39 -20.13 11.85
C PRO A 245 0.83 -20.96 12.28
N LEU A 246 1.98 -20.78 11.61
CA LEU A 246 3.20 -21.51 11.97
C LEU A 246 3.96 -20.90 13.17
N LEU A 247 3.95 -19.56 13.30
CA LEU A 247 4.73 -18.82 14.30
C LEU A 247 3.87 -18.18 15.39
N ALA A 248 2.54 -18.22 15.24
CA ALA A 248 1.60 -17.66 16.20
C ALA A 248 0.59 -18.72 16.63
N GLU A 249 0.05 -18.59 17.84
CA GLU A 249 -0.92 -19.54 18.39
C GLU A 249 -2.28 -19.50 17.68
N LYS A 250 -2.69 -18.31 17.22
CA LYS A 250 -3.98 -18.08 16.55
C LYS A 250 -3.89 -16.97 15.51
N HIS A 251 -4.86 -16.97 14.60
CA HIS A 251 -5.06 -15.86 13.65
C HIS A 251 -5.70 -14.67 14.38
N SER A 252 -5.11 -13.49 14.23
CA SER A 252 -5.62 -12.23 14.78
C SER A 252 -6.25 -11.39 13.67
N PHE A 253 -7.28 -11.93 13.05
CA PHE A 253 -8.01 -11.26 11.97
C PHE A 253 -9.10 -10.33 12.53
N PRO A 254 -9.35 -9.17 11.91
CA PRO A 254 -10.48 -8.32 12.27
C PRO A 254 -11.80 -9.09 12.25
N THR A 255 -12.51 -9.08 13.38
CA THR A 255 -13.80 -9.76 13.60
C THR A 255 -15.01 -8.87 13.34
N VAL A 256 -14.82 -7.54 13.30
CA VAL A 256 -15.89 -6.57 13.07
C VAL A 256 -16.34 -6.63 11.61
N THR A 257 -17.62 -6.94 11.41
CA THR A 257 -18.27 -7.03 10.10
C THR A 257 -19.21 -5.87 9.81
N ASN A 258 -19.64 -5.13 10.84
CA ASN A 258 -20.60 -4.04 10.70
C ASN A 258 -20.02 -2.87 9.90
N ILE A 259 -20.87 -2.27 9.08
CA ILE A 259 -20.61 -1.02 8.38
C ILE A 259 -21.10 0.09 9.30
N ASP A 260 -20.16 0.86 9.84
CA ASP A 260 -20.43 1.98 10.73
C ASP A 260 -20.00 3.31 10.10
N ALA A 261 -20.47 4.41 10.69
CA ALA A 261 -20.09 5.75 10.26
C ALA A 261 -18.56 5.97 10.32
N ARG A 262 -17.87 5.27 11.24
CA ARG A 262 -16.41 5.31 11.37
C ARG A 262 -15.73 4.75 10.14
N LEU A 263 -16.16 3.58 9.66
CA LEU A 263 -15.62 3.01 8.44
C LEU A 263 -15.79 3.95 7.25
N LEU A 264 -16.99 4.50 7.07
CA LEU A 264 -17.27 5.39 5.95
C LEU A 264 -16.46 6.69 6.06
N LEU A 265 -16.45 7.34 7.23
CA LEU A 265 -15.69 8.56 7.48
C LEU A 265 -14.19 8.33 7.29
N GLY A 266 -13.64 7.28 7.90
CA GLY A 266 -12.23 6.93 7.79
C GLY A 266 -11.82 6.60 6.35
N SER A 267 -12.66 5.83 5.63
CA SER A 267 -12.43 5.53 4.22
C SER A 267 -12.49 6.78 3.34
N SER A 268 -13.44 7.68 3.60
CA SER A 268 -13.52 8.96 2.87
C SER A 268 -12.32 9.85 3.14
N MET A 269 -11.86 9.99 4.40
CA MET A 269 -10.66 10.76 4.73
C MET A 269 -9.41 10.17 4.08
N PHE A 270 -9.26 8.84 4.15
CA PHE A 270 -8.15 8.14 3.49
C PHE A 270 -8.19 8.34 1.97
N GLY A 271 -9.36 8.18 1.35
CA GLY A 271 -9.56 8.41 -0.08
C GLY A 271 -9.24 9.84 -0.49
N ALA A 272 -9.67 10.84 0.30
CA ALA A 272 -9.39 12.23 0.03
C ALA A 272 -7.89 12.52 0.07
N GLY A 273 -7.20 12.13 1.15
CA GLY A 273 -5.75 12.32 1.25
C GLY A 273 -4.97 11.59 0.16
N TRP A 274 -5.33 10.33 -0.11
CA TRP A 274 -4.70 9.54 -1.18
C TRP A 274 -4.95 10.14 -2.57
N GLY A 275 -6.14 10.68 -2.83
CA GLY A 275 -6.48 11.33 -4.11
C GLY A 275 -5.75 12.65 -4.36
N MET A 276 -5.35 13.40 -3.32
CA MET A 276 -4.66 14.69 -3.50
C MET A 276 -3.26 14.56 -4.10
N ILE A 277 -2.55 13.48 -3.78
CA ILE A 277 -1.13 13.31 -4.14
C ILE A 277 -0.77 11.91 -4.67
N GLY A 278 -1.66 10.91 -4.58
CA GLY A 278 -1.42 9.55 -5.06
C GLY A 278 -0.52 8.68 -4.19
N VAL A 279 -0.18 9.14 -2.98
CA VAL A 279 0.73 8.44 -2.06
C VAL A 279 -0.04 7.85 -0.90
N CYS A 280 0.24 6.58 -0.61
CA CYS A 280 -0.21 5.92 0.61
C CYS A 280 1.01 5.39 1.40
N PRO A 281 0.82 4.83 2.60
CA PRO A 281 1.94 4.59 3.52
C PRO A 281 3.00 3.60 2.99
N GLY A 282 2.60 2.59 2.20
CA GLY A 282 3.52 1.64 1.57
C GLY A 282 4.43 2.29 0.52
N PRO A 283 3.86 2.88 -0.55
CA PRO A 283 4.57 3.70 -1.51
C PRO A 283 5.49 4.74 -0.87
N ALA A 284 5.03 5.46 0.17
CA ALA A 284 5.84 6.46 0.85
C ALA A 284 7.14 5.89 1.44
N LEU A 285 7.08 4.69 2.06
CA LEU A 285 8.26 4.04 2.63
C LEU A 285 9.23 3.54 1.56
N VAL A 286 8.72 2.91 0.51
CA VAL A 286 9.54 2.44 -0.62
C VAL A 286 10.20 3.62 -1.33
N TYR A 287 9.42 4.69 -1.56
CA TYR A 287 9.90 5.92 -2.16
C TYR A 287 11.00 6.57 -1.30
N GLY A 288 10.79 6.68 0.02
CA GLY A 288 11.78 7.19 0.96
C GLY A 288 13.08 6.41 1.01
N GLY A 289 13.06 5.11 0.68
CA GLY A 289 14.28 4.31 0.55
C GLY A 289 15.18 4.76 -0.61
N ARG A 290 14.63 5.34 -1.68
CA ARG A 290 15.43 5.92 -2.78
C ARG A 290 15.76 7.38 -2.52
N PHE A 291 14.76 8.14 -2.09
CA PHE A 291 14.84 9.57 -1.87
C PHE A 291 14.52 9.90 -0.42
N PRO A 292 15.50 9.77 0.50
CA PRO A 292 15.34 10.18 1.90
C PRO A 292 15.35 11.71 1.98
N GLY A 293 14.30 12.34 1.46
CA GLY A 293 14.12 13.78 1.40
C GLY A 293 13.20 14.32 2.49
N VAL A 294 13.24 15.64 2.69
CA VAL A 294 12.39 16.36 3.65
C VAL A 294 10.91 16.09 3.38
N SER A 295 10.49 16.04 2.11
CA SER A 295 9.10 15.79 1.70
C SER A 295 8.57 14.44 2.21
N VAL A 296 9.36 13.37 2.09
CA VAL A 296 8.94 12.04 2.56
C VAL A 296 8.83 12.01 4.07
N LEU A 297 9.79 12.61 4.78
CA LEU A 297 9.74 12.71 6.24
C LEU A 297 8.54 13.53 6.70
N MET A 298 8.28 14.67 6.04
CA MET A 298 7.09 15.49 6.30
C MET A 298 5.81 14.69 6.11
N PHE A 299 5.71 13.90 5.04
CA PHE A 299 4.55 13.02 4.80
C PHE A 299 4.40 11.97 5.90
N LEU A 300 5.46 11.21 6.22
CA LEU A 300 5.39 10.14 7.22
C LEU A 300 5.09 10.68 8.63
N LEU A 301 5.74 11.77 9.05
CA LEU A 301 5.50 12.39 10.36
C LEU A 301 4.10 12.98 10.44
N SER A 302 3.63 13.68 9.41
CA SER A 302 2.27 14.24 9.37
C SER A 302 1.20 13.15 9.36
N MET A 303 1.47 12.03 8.68
CA MET A 303 0.59 10.87 8.67
C MET A 303 0.52 10.22 10.06
N LEU A 304 1.66 10.01 10.73
CA LEU A 304 1.67 9.50 12.10
C LEU A 304 0.97 10.46 13.06
N GLY A 305 1.18 11.77 12.89
CA GLY A 305 0.48 12.82 13.63
C GLY A 305 -1.04 12.71 13.46
N GLY A 306 -1.54 12.66 12.22
CA GLY A 306 -2.98 12.48 11.95
C GLY A 306 -3.55 11.17 12.53
N SER A 307 -2.78 10.08 12.46
CA SER A 307 -3.15 8.80 13.06
C SER A 307 -3.24 8.85 14.59
N LEU A 308 -2.30 9.55 15.24
CA LEU A 308 -2.29 9.75 16.69
C LEU A 308 -3.41 10.68 17.16
N SER A 309 -3.62 11.80 16.47
CA SER A 309 -4.72 12.71 16.76
C SER A 309 -6.08 12.02 16.64
N ALA A 310 -6.26 11.21 15.60
CA ALA A 310 -7.45 10.39 15.46
C ALA A 310 -7.59 9.37 16.58
N GLN A 311 -6.49 8.73 17.01
CA GLN A 311 -6.53 7.79 18.14
C GLN A 311 -7.00 8.48 19.43
N VAL A 312 -6.42 9.64 19.78
CA VAL A 312 -6.81 10.40 20.97
C VAL A 312 -8.28 10.82 20.90
N LEU A 313 -8.75 11.24 19.73
CA LEU A 313 -10.16 11.60 19.52
C LEU A 313 -11.09 10.40 19.76
N LEU A 314 -10.74 9.22 19.24
CA LEU A 314 -11.52 7.98 19.41
C LEU A 314 -11.57 7.55 20.89
N GLU A 315 -10.45 7.64 21.59
CA GLU A 315 -10.37 7.37 23.03
C GLU A 315 -11.23 8.36 23.85
N THR A 316 -11.22 9.64 23.47
CA THR A 316 -12.01 10.70 24.15
C THR A 316 -13.51 10.48 24.02
N ILE A 317 -13.97 9.98 22.87
CA ILE A 317 -15.39 9.66 22.64
C ILE A 317 -15.79 8.25 23.11
N GLY A 318 -14.87 7.54 23.78
CA GLY A 318 -15.14 6.27 24.46
C GLY A 318 -15.29 5.06 23.55
N VAL A 319 -14.62 5.04 22.39
CA VAL A 319 -14.75 3.93 21.43
C VAL A 319 -13.48 3.69 20.63
#